data_AF-A0A3N5RDQ2-F1
#
_entry.id   AF-A0A3N5RDQ2-F1
#
_cell.length_a   1.000
_cell.length_b   1.000
_cell.length_c   1.000
_cell.angle_alpha   90.00
_cell.angle_beta   90.00
_cell.angle_gamma   90.00
#
_symmetry.space_group_name_H-M   'P 1'
#
loop_
_entity.id
_entity.type
_entity.pdbx_description
1 polymer ?
#
loop_
_entity_poly.entity_id
_entity_poly.type
_entity_poly.pdbx_seq_one_letter_code
_entity_poly.pdbx_strand_id
1 'polypeptide(L)'
;MSTKSMTGSVTVAPSNASPQVKSRADLICAGIDDQVELRESLIRAGLFTVAVDSTPSSQNNIECYGRHSVVWLPGDYFLNETLTIPAAADVVIQAEGTYLHYDKPEGDVILLTGMNRCRYYFGVIDTRSRGAALKVKPTRKMPALMSIITYMGLIGHDQRGTGILLDTSEENVCTNRFEGMDISGFDMGIYIPSPGSPTTPFRPTAKCDTNWFWVSYIRMCNTCIQEEGDSKYGRIDDNVWYVNVDASIPDSVAIRTAAIHGKWYVIMGTFHFEGKNKALILDPGARYNVIEMHPPIEEFAWENNSGSDTNVILSAKQQPFFRMA
;
A
#
# COMPACT_ATOMS: atom_id res chain seq x y z
N MET A 1 33.32 4.48 22.62
CA MET A 1 33.27 5.19 21.33
C MET A 1 31.95 5.93 21.27
N SER A 2 31.98 7.26 21.30
CA SER A 2 30.79 8.10 21.16
C SER A 2 30.39 8.14 19.69
N THR A 3 29.31 7.45 19.33
CA THR A 3 28.68 7.61 18.01
C THR A 3 28.07 9.00 17.99
N LYS A 4 28.71 9.92 17.26
CA LYS A 4 28.06 11.16 16.86
C LYS A 4 26.77 10.78 16.13
N SER A 5 25.64 11.07 16.75
CA SER A 5 24.34 11.09 16.08
C SER A 5 24.47 12.05 14.89
N MET A 6 24.60 11.51 13.68
CA MET A 6 24.49 12.32 12.48
C MET A 6 23.01 12.60 12.27
N THR A 7 22.54 13.71 12.80
CA THR A 7 21.21 14.28 12.50
C THR A 7 21.23 14.92 11.10
N GLY A 8 21.71 14.18 10.10
CA GLY A 8 21.85 14.61 8.71
C GLY A 8 21.06 13.69 7.78
N SER A 9 20.67 14.21 6.63
CA SER A 9 20.05 13.40 5.57
C SER A 9 21.12 12.54 4.89
N VAL A 10 20.84 11.25 4.67
CA VAL A 10 21.71 10.37 3.89
C VAL A 10 21.26 10.38 2.42
N THR A 11 22.16 10.73 1.52
CA THR A 11 21.89 10.78 0.08
C THR A 11 22.44 9.54 -0.62
N VAL A 12 21.62 8.87 -1.41
CA VAL A 12 21.98 7.67 -2.19
C VAL A 12 21.84 7.96 -3.68
N ALA A 13 22.91 7.77 -4.46
CA ALA A 13 22.87 7.91 -5.91
C ALA A 13 22.77 6.53 -6.60
N PRO A 14 21.99 6.41 -7.70
CA PRO A 14 21.99 5.21 -8.51
C PRO A 14 23.29 5.08 -9.32
N SER A 15 23.58 3.88 -9.80
CA SER A 15 24.78 3.59 -10.59
C SER A 15 24.80 4.32 -11.94
N ASN A 16 23.64 4.72 -12.46
CA ASN A 16 23.52 5.45 -13.72
C ASN A 16 23.53 6.99 -13.56
N ALA A 17 23.69 7.51 -12.34
CA ALA A 17 23.78 8.96 -12.12
C ALA A 17 25.06 9.60 -12.72
N SER A 18 24.97 10.89 -13.03
CA SER A 18 26.12 11.67 -13.51
C SER A 18 27.28 11.72 -12.50
N PRO A 19 28.53 11.89 -12.94
CA PRO A 19 29.69 11.98 -12.03
C PRO A 19 29.53 13.07 -10.96
N GLN A 20 28.96 14.21 -11.33
CA GLN A 20 28.72 15.34 -10.42
C GLN A 20 27.71 14.98 -9.34
N VAL A 21 26.68 14.19 -9.67
CA VAL A 21 25.70 13.71 -8.70
C VAL A 21 26.34 12.69 -7.75
N LYS A 22 27.05 11.70 -8.29
CA LYS A 22 27.76 10.68 -7.50
C LYS A 22 28.76 11.30 -6.52
N SER A 23 29.48 12.35 -6.90
CA SER A 23 30.45 13.02 -6.02
C SER A 23 29.84 13.70 -4.78
N ARG A 24 28.52 13.87 -4.75
CA ARG A 24 27.78 14.52 -3.66
C ARG A 24 26.97 13.53 -2.82
N ALA A 25 26.90 12.26 -3.22
CA ALA A 25 26.14 11.25 -2.52
C ALA A 25 26.97 10.61 -1.39
N ASP A 26 26.30 10.24 -0.30
CA ASP A 26 26.90 9.52 0.82
C ASP A 26 27.08 8.02 0.53
N LEU A 27 26.25 7.51 -0.38
CA LEU A 27 26.21 6.14 -0.86
C LEU A 27 25.97 6.13 -2.38
N ILE A 28 26.59 5.18 -3.07
CA ILE A 28 26.40 4.96 -4.50
C ILE A 28 26.05 3.49 -4.70
N CYS A 29 24.89 3.23 -5.27
CA CYS A 29 24.42 1.90 -5.63
C CYS A 29 25.24 1.30 -6.78
N ALA A 30 25.37 -0.04 -6.80
CA ALA A 30 26.16 -0.76 -7.80
C ALA A 30 25.38 -0.99 -9.11
N GLY A 31 24.04 -0.93 -9.07
CA GLY A 31 23.14 -1.21 -10.18
C GLY A 31 22.77 -2.68 -10.32
N ILE A 32 22.94 -3.50 -9.28
CA ILE A 32 22.68 -4.94 -9.32
C ILE A 32 22.00 -5.40 -8.02
N ASP A 33 22.54 -5.05 -6.87
CA ASP A 33 22.08 -5.45 -5.55
C ASP A 33 21.77 -4.24 -4.66
N ASP A 34 21.14 -3.24 -5.27
CA ASP A 34 20.96 -1.90 -4.69
C ASP A 34 20.16 -1.94 -3.38
N GLN A 35 19.40 -3.01 -3.13
CA GLN A 35 18.73 -3.21 -1.83
C GLN A 35 19.70 -3.14 -0.65
N VAL A 36 20.99 -3.47 -0.85
CA VAL A 36 22.01 -3.45 0.19
C VAL A 36 22.34 -2.01 0.59
N GLU A 37 22.70 -1.14 -0.36
CA GLU A 37 23.02 0.27 -0.09
C GLU A 37 21.78 1.06 0.34
N LEU A 38 20.62 0.78 -0.26
CA LEU A 38 19.36 1.43 0.13
C LEU A 38 19.01 1.09 1.59
N ARG A 39 19.17 -0.16 2.00
CA ARG A 39 18.99 -0.57 3.40
C ARG A 39 20.04 0.04 4.31
N GLU A 40 21.31 0.07 3.89
CA GLU A 40 22.39 0.70 4.65
C GLU A 40 22.08 2.18 4.93
N SER A 41 21.53 2.90 3.92
CA SER A 41 21.13 4.30 4.09
C SER A 41 20.14 4.52 5.24
N LEU A 42 19.23 3.55 5.45
CA LEU A 42 18.18 3.59 6.47
C LEU A 42 18.71 3.26 7.87
N ILE A 43 19.66 2.33 7.97
CA ILE A 43 20.19 1.89 9.27
C ILE A 43 21.35 2.74 9.79
N ARG A 44 21.86 3.67 8.97
CA ARG A 44 22.84 4.68 9.40
C ARG A 44 22.31 5.58 10.50
N ALA A 45 21.00 5.79 10.55
CA ALA A 45 20.38 6.36 11.73
C ALA A 45 20.46 5.35 12.85
N GLY A 46 21.20 5.66 13.91
CA GLY A 46 21.27 4.78 15.07
C GLY A 46 19.88 4.43 15.62
N LEU A 47 19.81 3.34 16.37
CA LEU A 47 18.60 2.97 17.09
C LEU A 47 18.24 4.01 18.15
N PHE A 48 16.94 4.23 18.36
CA PHE A 48 16.42 5.02 19.46
C PHE A 48 15.14 4.43 20.02
N THR A 49 14.81 4.78 21.26
CA THR A 49 13.58 4.37 21.91
C THR A 49 12.46 5.36 21.63
N VAL A 50 11.31 4.84 21.19
CA VAL A 50 10.07 5.58 21.01
C VAL A 50 8.95 4.92 21.81
N ALA A 51 8.07 5.75 22.40
CA ALA A 51 6.83 5.28 22.98
C ALA A 51 5.80 5.11 21.85
N VAL A 52 5.17 3.94 21.79
CA VAL A 52 4.11 3.61 20.83
C VAL A 52 2.91 3.11 21.61
N ASP A 53 1.73 3.54 21.18
CA ASP A 53 0.47 3.06 21.74
C ASP A 53 0.30 1.57 21.38
N SER A 54 0.23 0.71 22.40
CA SER A 54 -0.08 -0.71 22.24
C SER A 54 -1.56 -1.00 22.44
N THR A 55 -2.23 -0.18 23.24
CA THR A 55 -3.70 -0.13 23.38
C THR A 55 -4.11 1.33 23.60
N PRO A 56 -5.40 1.68 23.56
CA PRO A 56 -5.86 3.03 23.90
C PRO A 56 -5.47 3.52 25.31
N SER A 57 -5.03 2.63 26.19
CA SER A 57 -4.69 2.92 27.59
C SER A 57 -3.26 2.54 27.97
N SER A 58 -2.44 2.06 27.02
CA SER A 58 -1.07 1.62 27.30
C SER A 58 -0.09 1.98 26.19
N GLN A 59 1.11 2.35 26.61
CA GLN A 59 2.24 2.61 25.73
C GLN A 59 3.37 1.63 26.03
N ASN A 60 4.03 1.16 24.98
CA ASN A 60 5.25 0.38 25.06
C ASN A 60 6.42 1.18 24.50
N ASN A 61 7.58 1.05 25.14
CA ASN A 61 8.82 1.59 24.62
C ASN A 61 9.46 0.57 23.68
N ILE A 62 9.70 1.00 22.44
CA ILE A 62 10.25 0.15 21.37
C ILE A 62 11.54 0.79 20.87
N GLU A 63 12.57 -0.04 20.71
CA GLU A 63 13.80 0.36 20.04
C GLU A 63 13.65 0.15 18.53
N CYS A 64 13.87 1.22 17.76
CA CYS A 64 13.70 1.23 16.31
C CYS A 64 14.64 2.23 15.64
N TYR A 65 14.74 2.18 14.31
CA TYR A 65 15.52 3.14 13.54
C TYR A 65 14.77 4.46 13.42
N GLY A 66 15.46 5.60 13.48
CA GLY A 66 14.85 6.82 12.95
C GLY A 66 15.38 8.14 13.43
N ARG A 67 14.50 9.16 13.41
CA ARG A 67 14.87 10.58 13.51
C ARG A 67 15.88 11.02 12.44
N HIS A 68 15.70 10.53 11.22
CA HIS A 68 16.53 10.88 10.08
C HIS A 68 15.73 10.93 8.79
N SER A 69 16.36 11.46 7.75
CA SER A 69 15.84 11.39 6.39
C SER A 69 16.85 10.71 5.48
N VAL A 70 16.35 10.01 4.47
CA VAL A 70 17.15 9.54 3.34
C VAL A 70 16.58 10.11 2.05
N VAL A 71 17.47 10.43 1.11
CA VAL A 71 17.12 10.86 -0.23
C VAL A 71 17.72 9.87 -1.21
N TRP A 72 16.87 9.17 -1.94
CA TRP A 72 17.28 8.36 -3.08
C TRP A 72 17.13 9.20 -4.33
N LEU A 73 18.27 9.53 -4.95
CA LEU A 73 18.32 10.45 -6.07
C LEU A 73 17.68 9.83 -7.32
N PRO A 74 17.13 10.64 -8.24
CA PRO A 74 16.49 10.12 -9.45
C PRO A 74 17.39 9.21 -10.29
N GLY A 75 16.81 8.13 -10.81
CA GLY A 75 17.47 7.16 -11.68
C GLY A 75 17.00 5.73 -11.44
N ASP A 76 17.74 4.78 -11.99
CA ASP A 76 17.37 3.35 -11.98
C ASP A 76 18.08 2.62 -10.85
N TYR A 77 17.30 1.89 -10.06
CA TYR A 77 17.76 1.05 -8.97
C TYR A 77 17.34 -0.39 -9.23
N PHE A 78 18.27 -1.33 -9.14
CA PHE A 78 18.02 -2.74 -9.44
C PHE A 78 18.10 -3.56 -8.16
N LEU A 79 16.97 -4.20 -7.83
CA LEU A 79 16.81 -4.99 -6.63
C LEU A 79 16.88 -6.48 -6.99
N ASN A 80 17.90 -7.17 -6.47
CA ASN A 80 18.04 -8.62 -6.64
C ASN A 80 17.41 -9.43 -5.49
N GLU A 81 17.02 -8.76 -4.40
CA GLU A 81 16.30 -9.29 -3.26
C GLU A 81 15.35 -8.23 -2.70
N THR A 82 14.44 -8.64 -1.81
CA THR A 82 13.49 -7.73 -1.16
C THR A 82 14.21 -6.60 -0.42
N LEU A 83 13.88 -5.35 -0.75
CA LEU A 83 14.29 -4.20 0.05
C LEU A 83 13.47 -4.14 1.33
N THR A 84 14.08 -4.62 2.42
CA THR A 84 13.46 -4.59 3.75
C THR A 84 13.74 -3.26 4.43
N ILE A 85 12.71 -2.46 4.60
CA ILE A 85 12.73 -1.24 5.41
C ILE A 85 12.45 -1.67 6.86
N PRO A 86 13.43 -1.49 7.76
CA PRO A 86 13.31 -1.95 9.13
C PRO A 86 12.27 -1.13 9.89
N ALA A 87 11.79 -1.68 11.01
CA ALA A 87 10.92 -0.98 11.95
C ALA A 87 11.50 0.40 12.27
N ALA A 88 10.72 1.45 12.00
CA ALA A 88 11.20 2.82 12.06
C ALA A 88 10.19 3.78 12.67
N ALA A 89 10.69 4.87 13.25
CA ALA A 89 9.88 5.97 13.75
C ALA A 89 10.47 7.33 13.39
N ASP A 90 9.61 8.28 13.01
CA ASP A 90 10.03 9.64 12.64
C ASP A 90 11.08 9.62 11.50
N VAL A 91 10.89 8.75 10.50
CA VAL A 91 11.76 8.61 9.31
C VAL A 91 11.10 9.21 8.08
N VAL A 92 11.91 9.86 7.24
CA VAL A 92 11.49 10.31 5.91
C VAL A 92 12.33 9.62 4.83
N ILE A 93 11.69 9.02 3.83
CA ILE A 93 12.34 8.53 2.61
C ILE A 93 11.84 9.39 1.46
N GLN A 94 12.74 10.09 0.75
CA GLN A 94 12.42 10.85 -0.45
C GLN A 94 12.99 10.15 -1.68
N ALA A 95 12.13 9.59 -2.51
CA ALA A 95 12.49 8.75 -3.67
C ALA A 95 11.53 8.94 -4.86
N GLU A 96 10.77 10.02 -4.95
CA GLU A 96 9.72 10.21 -5.99
C GLU A 96 10.27 10.18 -7.44
N GLY A 97 11.58 10.42 -7.63
CA GLY A 97 12.23 10.34 -8.95
C GLY A 97 12.90 8.99 -9.27
N THR A 98 12.78 7.99 -8.41
CA THR A 98 13.45 6.69 -8.60
C THR A 98 12.60 5.72 -9.42
N TYR A 99 13.24 4.84 -10.17
CA TYR A 99 12.63 3.66 -10.75
C TYR A 99 13.28 2.42 -10.12
N LEU A 100 12.51 1.65 -9.34
CA LEU A 100 12.98 0.43 -8.69
C LEU A 100 12.56 -0.77 -9.55
N HIS A 101 13.54 -1.49 -10.08
CA HIS A 101 13.36 -2.68 -10.91
C HIS A 101 13.53 -3.94 -10.06
N TYR A 102 12.56 -4.85 -10.11
CA TYR A 102 12.61 -6.15 -9.43
C TYR A 102 12.21 -7.29 -10.37
N ASP A 103 13.21 -7.96 -10.92
CA ASP A 103 13.02 -8.99 -11.96
C ASP A 103 12.87 -10.41 -11.42
N LYS A 104 12.95 -10.61 -10.10
CA LYS A 104 12.77 -11.96 -9.53
C LYS A 104 11.31 -12.40 -9.68
N PRO A 105 11.06 -13.69 -9.99
CA PRO A 105 9.70 -14.22 -10.17
C PRO A 105 8.92 -14.34 -8.86
N GLU A 106 9.60 -14.30 -7.71
CA GLU A 106 9.03 -14.51 -6.38
C GLU A 106 9.66 -13.50 -5.40
N GLY A 107 8.95 -13.20 -4.32
CA GLY A 107 9.40 -12.28 -3.27
C GLY A 107 8.74 -10.90 -3.35
N ASP A 108 8.66 -10.22 -2.21
CA ASP A 108 8.14 -8.85 -2.16
C ASP A 108 9.23 -7.87 -2.63
N VAL A 109 8.87 -6.77 -3.29
CA VAL A 109 9.86 -5.80 -3.77
C VAL A 109 10.32 -4.91 -2.60
N ILE A 110 9.37 -4.24 -1.96
CA ILE A 110 9.60 -3.47 -0.73
C ILE A 110 8.78 -4.07 0.42
N LEU A 111 9.45 -4.31 1.55
CA LEU A 111 8.83 -4.78 2.78
C LEU A 111 9.00 -3.75 3.90
N LEU A 112 7.89 -3.18 4.38
CA LEU A 112 7.84 -2.31 5.55
C LEU A 112 7.53 -3.14 6.80
N THR A 113 8.48 -3.23 7.74
CA THR A 113 8.38 -4.12 8.92
C THR A 113 7.83 -3.47 10.19
N GLY A 114 7.40 -2.20 10.08
CA GLY A 114 6.81 -1.41 11.16
C GLY A 114 7.11 0.07 10.96
N MET A 115 6.15 0.94 11.29
CA MET A 115 6.27 2.36 11.02
C MET A 115 5.48 3.18 12.05
N ASN A 116 6.07 4.26 12.55
CA ASN A 116 5.39 5.19 13.44
C ASN A 116 5.76 6.62 13.05
N ARG A 117 4.77 7.41 12.59
CA ARG A 117 4.99 8.79 12.13
C ARG A 117 6.03 8.92 11.01
N CYS A 118 6.12 7.89 10.16
CA CYS A 118 7.02 7.87 9.02
C CYS A 118 6.38 8.53 7.79
N ARG A 119 7.22 9.01 6.87
CA ARG A 119 6.80 9.53 5.56
C ARG A 119 7.66 8.90 4.47
N TYR A 120 7.07 8.02 3.69
CA TYR A 120 7.75 7.32 2.61
C TYR A 120 7.23 7.84 1.28
N TYR A 121 8.11 8.43 0.47
CA TYR A 121 7.79 8.96 -0.84
C TYR A 121 8.51 8.17 -1.91
N PHE A 122 7.90 7.09 -2.39
CA PHE A 122 8.50 6.22 -3.41
C PHE A 122 8.26 6.74 -4.82
N GLY A 123 9.16 6.40 -5.74
CA GLY A 123 8.99 6.64 -7.17
C GLY A 123 8.14 5.55 -7.81
N VAL A 124 8.61 5.02 -8.93
CA VAL A 124 7.99 3.88 -9.61
C VAL A 124 8.63 2.58 -9.13
N ILE A 125 7.81 1.57 -8.87
CA ILE A 125 8.22 0.20 -8.56
C ILE A 125 7.71 -0.69 -9.69
N ASP A 126 8.61 -1.32 -10.42
CA ASP A 126 8.32 -2.23 -11.52
C ASP A 126 8.75 -3.66 -11.17
N THR A 127 7.84 -4.62 -11.34
CA THR A 127 8.07 -5.99 -10.89
C THR A 127 7.35 -7.05 -11.71
N ARG A 128 8.06 -8.17 -11.92
CA ARG A 128 7.50 -9.41 -12.50
C ARG A 128 7.20 -10.46 -11.42
N SER A 129 7.35 -10.09 -10.15
CA SER A 129 7.20 -11.00 -9.03
C SER A 129 5.74 -11.40 -8.78
N ARG A 130 5.53 -12.60 -8.24
CA ARG A 130 4.26 -13.02 -7.64
C ARG A 130 4.04 -12.48 -6.22
N GLY A 131 5.04 -11.84 -5.62
CA GLY A 131 4.90 -11.15 -4.34
C GLY A 131 4.24 -9.77 -4.49
N ALA A 132 4.32 -8.97 -3.44
CA ALA A 132 3.82 -7.60 -3.46
C ALA A 132 4.89 -6.60 -3.93
N ALA A 133 4.51 -5.59 -4.73
CA ALA A 133 5.37 -4.44 -5.02
C ALA A 133 5.64 -3.63 -3.74
N LEU A 134 4.61 -3.44 -2.92
CA LEU A 134 4.73 -2.82 -1.61
C LEU A 134 3.98 -3.64 -0.56
N LYS A 135 4.72 -4.21 0.38
CA LYS A 135 4.14 -4.93 1.52
C LYS A 135 4.32 -4.19 2.81
N VAL A 136 3.23 -4.02 3.54
CA VAL A 136 3.24 -3.61 4.94
C VAL A 136 2.98 -4.84 5.78
N LYS A 137 4.01 -5.31 6.49
CA LYS A 137 3.89 -6.42 7.43
C LYS A 137 4.58 -6.03 8.73
N PRO A 138 3.87 -5.32 9.61
CA PRO A 138 4.42 -4.86 10.87
C PRO A 138 4.81 -6.08 11.73
N THR A 139 5.84 -5.93 12.55
CA THR A 139 6.26 -6.99 13.47
C THR A 139 5.57 -6.83 14.81
N ARG A 140 5.54 -7.89 15.64
CA ARG A 140 5.02 -7.83 17.02
C ARG A 140 5.59 -6.71 17.89
N LYS A 141 6.78 -6.22 17.53
CA LYS A 141 7.45 -5.15 18.27
C LYS A 141 7.05 -3.78 17.76
N MET A 142 6.53 -3.65 16.54
CA MET A 142 6.31 -2.35 15.93
C MET A 142 5.08 -2.41 15.02
N PRO A 143 3.96 -1.78 15.40
CA PRO A 143 2.80 -1.64 14.52
C PRO A 143 3.10 -0.69 13.35
N ALA A 144 2.17 -0.59 12.42
CA ALA A 144 2.16 0.44 11.38
C ALA A 144 1.12 1.50 11.72
N LEU A 145 1.58 2.64 12.25
CA LEU A 145 0.73 3.70 12.77
C LEU A 145 1.13 5.08 12.23
N MET A 146 0.14 5.94 12.02
CA MET A 146 0.29 7.38 11.82
C MET A 146 1.29 7.77 10.71
N SER A 147 1.43 6.91 9.69
CA SER A 147 2.45 7.08 8.66
C SER A 147 1.83 7.40 7.31
N ILE A 148 2.61 8.07 6.46
CA ILE A 148 2.23 8.41 5.10
C ILE A 148 3.11 7.60 4.15
N ILE A 149 2.48 6.90 3.21
CA ILE A 149 3.16 6.15 2.16
C ILE A 149 2.63 6.66 0.83
N THR A 150 3.51 7.20 0.01
CA THR A 150 3.19 7.67 -1.33
C THR A 150 4.04 6.96 -2.35
N TYR A 151 3.52 6.79 -3.56
CA TYR A 151 4.24 6.21 -4.70
C TYR A 151 3.79 6.84 -6.01
N MET A 152 4.70 6.94 -6.99
CA MET A 152 4.36 7.42 -8.32
C MET A 152 3.70 6.33 -9.16
N GLY A 153 4.14 5.07 -9.03
CA GLY A 153 3.53 3.97 -9.77
C GLY A 153 3.94 2.61 -9.22
N LEU A 154 3.00 1.67 -9.18
CA LEU A 154 3.25 0.26 -8.95
C LEU A 154 2.89 -0.47 -10.25
N ILE A 155 3.87 -1.07 -10.91
CA ILE A 155 3.73 -1.68 -12.22
C ILE A 155 4.04 -3.17 -12.10
N GLY A 156 3.01 -3.98 -12.27
CA GLY A 156 3.06 -5.43 -12.36
C GLY A 156 3.00 -5.89 -13.82
N HIS A 157 3.46 -7.11 -14.07
CA HIS A 157 3.40 -7.73 -15.39
C HIS A 157 2.61 -9.04 -15.34
N ASP A 158 1.95 -9.35 -16.46
CA ASP A 158 1.24 -10.61 -16.70
C ASP A 158 0.14 -10.94 -15.68
N GLN A 159 -0.47 -9.92 -15.05
CA GLN A 159 -1.52 -10.08 -14.03
C GLN A 159 -1.07 -11.01 -12.90
N ARG A 160 0.13 -10.77 -12.36
CA ARG A 160 0.71 -11.55 -11.26
C ARG A 160 0.96 -10.68 -10.04
N GLY A 161 0.96 -11.32 -8.88
CA GLY A 161 1.33 -10.69 -7.62
C GLY A 161 0.36 -9.60 -7.17
N THR A 162 0.86 -8.72 -6.30
CA THR A 162 0.03 -7.70 -5.66
C THR A 162 0.68 -6.32 -5.75
N GLY A 163 -0.08 -5.27 -6.02
CA GLY A 163 0.44 -3.91 -5.92
C GLY A 163 0.78 -3.56 -4.47
N ILE A 164 -0.24 -3.44 -3.63
CA ILE A 164 -0.11 -3.21 -2.18
C ILE A 164 -0.69 -4.38 -1.39
N LEU A 165 0.10 -4.92 -0.46
CA LEU A 165 -0.34 -5.93 0.49
C LEU A 165 -0.26 -5.38 1.93
N LEU A 166 -1.39 -5.32 2.62
CA LEU A 166 -1.46 -4.97 4.05
C LEU A 166 -1.61 -6.22 4.91
N ASP A 167 -0.49 -6.82 5.30
CA ASP A 167 -0.43 -8.07 6.04
C ASP A 167 -0.47 -7.81 7.56
N THR A 168 -1.66 -7.94 8.14
CA THR A 168 -1.89 -7.82 9.59
C THR A 168 -1.74 -9.16 10.32
N SER A 169 -0.93 -10.11 9.84
CA SER A 169 -0.79 -11.41 10.52
C SER A 169 -0.05 -11.34 11.86
N GLU A 170 0.80 -10.35 12.05
CA GLU A 170 1.62 -10.21 13.27
C GLU A 170 1.18 -9.03 14.14
N GLU A 171 0.84 -7.89 13.54
CA GLU A 171 0.49 -6.66 14.26
C GLU A 171 -0.36 -5.70 13.38
N ASN A 172 -0.92 -4.66 14.01
CA ASN A 172 -1.85 -3.69 13.43
C ASN A 172 -1.27 -2.85 12.28
N VAL A 173 -2.10 -2.60 11.27
CA VAL A 173 -1.92 -1.58 10.24
C VAL A 173 -3.05 -0.57 10.38
N CYS A 174 -2.82 0.51 11.13
CA CYS A 174 -3.88 1.46 11.46
C CYS A 174 -3.47 2.91 11.30
N THR A 175 -4.43 3.78 10.99
CA THR A 175 -4.21 5.24 10.98
C THR A 175 -3.11 5.67 10.00
N ASN A 176 -2.97 4.98 8.88
CA ASN A 176 -2.00 5.33 7.84
C ASN A 176 -2.69 6.02 6.67
N ARG A 177 -1.91 6.76 5.88
CA ARG A 177 -2.35 7.34 4.60
C ARG A 177 -1.53 6.74 3.47
N PHE A 178 -2.21 6.14 2.50
CA PHE A 178 -1.63 5.60 1.28
C PHE A 178 -2.04 6.47 0.10
N GLU A 179 -1.08 6.96 -0.68
CA GLU A 179 -1.35 7.81 -1.84
C GLU A 179 -0.61 7.31 -3.08
N GLY A 180 -1.30 7.29 -4.21
CA GLY A 180 -0.74 6.73 -5.43
C GLY A 180 -1.31 7.36 -6.69
N MET A 181 -0.52 7.36 -7.77
CA MET A 181 -1.02 7.75 -9.09
C MET A 181 -1.48 6.56 -9.94
N ASP A 182 -0.69 5.48 -10.03
CA ASP A 182 -1.04 4.29 -10.83
C ASP A 182 -0.69 2.99 -10.07
N ILE A 183 -1.61 2.04 -10.06
CA ILE A 183 -1.37 0.63 -9.75
C ILE A 183 -1.87 -0.17 -10.94
N SER A 184 -1.01 -0.93 -11.61
CA SER A 184 -1.46 -1.67 -12.79
C SER A 184 -0.76 -3.00 -13.03
N GLY A 185 -1.46 -3.92 -13.70
CA GLY A 185 -0.88 -5.16 -14.24
C GLY A 185 -0.66 -6.28 -13.21
N PHE A 186 -1.27 -6.20 -12.03
CA PHE A 186 -1.18 -7.21 -10.97
C PHE A 186 -2.32 -8.23 -11.04
N ASP A 187 -2.23 -9.32 -10.27
CA ASP A 187 -3.41 -10.14 -9.97
C ASP A 187 -4.35 -9.34 -9.06
N MET A 188 -3.80 -8.80 -7.97
CA MET A 188 -4.50 -7.92 -7.03
C MET A 188 -3.86 -6.53 -6.99
N GLY A 189 -4.63 -5.46 -7.21
CA GLY A 189 -4.10 -4.10 -7.08
C GLY A 189 -3.75 -3.76 -5.63
N ILE A 190 -4.75 -3.79 -4.75
CA ILE A 190 -4.60 -3.64 -3.30
C ILE A 190 -5.29 -4.81 -2.63
N TYR A 191 -4.58 -5.49 -1.72
CA TYR A 191 -5.08 -6.64 -1.00
C TYR A 191 -4.87 -6.50 0.50
N ILE A 192 -5.96 -6.71 1.25
CA ILE A 192 -5.97 -6.76 2.71
C ILE A 192 -6.53 -8.14 3.10
N PRO A 193 -5.68 -9.14 3.41
CA PRO A 193 -6.12 -10.46 3.82
C PRO A 193 -6.79 -10.44 5.20
N SER A 194 -7.70 -11.40 5.44
CA SER A 194 -8.30 -11.57 6.76
C SER A 194 -7.26 -12.07 7.77
N PRO A 195 -7.16 -11.47 8.97
CA PRO A 195 -6.27 -11.97 10.02
C PRO A 195 -6.72 -13.37 10.46
N GLY A 196 -5.89 -14.38 10.20
CA GLY A 196 -6.22 -15.78 10.46
C GLY A 196 -6.65 -16.59 9.24
N SER A 197 -6.48 -16.08 8.01
CA SER A 197 -6.44 -16.90 6.79
C SER A 197 -5.57 -18.14 7.00
N PRO A 198 -5.84 -19.31 6.38
CA PRO A 198 -5.08 -20.56 6.60
C PRO A 198 -3.56 -20.45 6.44
N THR A 199 -3.05 -19.37 5.85
CA THR A 199 -1.63 -19.03 5.74
C THR A 199 -1.05 -18.28 6.95
N THR A 200 -1.87 -17.87 7.93
CA THR A 200 -1.49 -16.99 9.05
C THR A 200 -2.08 -17.47 10.38
N PRO A 201 -1.25 -17.70 11.42
CA PRO A 201 -1.76 -18.08 12.75
C PRO A 201 -2.65 -16.96 13.33
N PHE A 202 -3.88 -17.30 13.70
CA PHE A 202 -4.84 -16.35 14.27
C PHE A 202 -4.30 -15.63 15.51
N ARG A 203 -4.34 -14.28 15.50
CA ARG A 203 -4.04 -13.45 16.66
C ARG A 203 -5.22 -12.54 17.02
N PRO A 204 -5.70 -12.57 18.29
CA PRO A 204 -6.83 -11.76 18.73
C PRO A 204 -6.60 -10.25 18.76
N THR A 205 -5.44 -9.72 18.39
CA THR A 205 -5.16 -8.27 18.47
C THR A 205 -4.91 -7.57 17.12
N ALA A 206 -4.52 -8.29 16.07
CA ALA A 206 -4.13 -7.64 14.82
C ALA A 206 -5.34 -7.17 14.00
N LYS A 207 -5.28 -5.93 13.50
CA LYS A 207 -6.38 -5.18 12.87
C LYS A 207 -5.86 -4.33 11.69
N CYS A 208 -6.68 -4.17 10.66
CA CYS A 208 -6.48 -3.17 9.61
C CYS A 208 -7.59 -2.12 9.73
N ASP A 209 -7.29 -0.94 10.25
CA ASP A 209 -8.32 -0.01 10.71
C ASP A 209 -7.96 1.45 10.46
N THR A 210 -8.95 2.25 10.06
CA THR A 210 -8.82 3.71 10.00
C THR A 210 -7.65 4.10 9.08
N ASN A 211 -7.46 3.40 7.95
CA ASN A 211 -6.49 3.82 6.94
C ASN A 211 -7.19 4.66 5.87
N TRP A 212 -6.46 5.65 5.34
CA TRP A 212 -6.92 6.50 4.24
C TRP A 212 -6.18 6.13 2.96
N PHE A 213 -6.92 5.85 1.92
CA PHE A 213 -6.41 5.54 0.60
C PHE A 213 -6.82 6.63 -0.38
N TRP A 214 -5.83 7.22 -1.06
CA TRP A 214 -6.02 8.18 -2.14
C TRP A 214 -5.29 7.69 -3.38
N VAL A 215 -5.97 6.86 -4.19
CA VAL A 215 -5.34 6.15 -5.30
C VAL A 215 -5.98 6.59 -6.61
N SER A 216 -5.20 7.30 -7.42
CA SER A 216 -5.70 8.03 -8.58
C SER A 216 -6.07 7.13 -9.75
N TYR A 217 -5.52 5.91 -9.83
CA TYR A 217 -5.94 4.90 -10.79
C TYR A 217 -5.45 3.49 -10.41
N ILE A 218 -6.34 2.50 -10.43
CA ILE A 218 -6.02 1.07 -10.30
C ILE A 218 -6.65 0.34 -11.48
N ARG A 219 -5.86 -0.37 -12.29
CA ARG A 219 -6.33 -0.93 -13.57
C ARG A 219 -5.58 -2.18 -14.00
N MET A 220 -6.12 -2.90 -14.98
CA MET A 220 -5.48 -4.08 -15.57
C MET A 220 -5.13 -5.15 -14.51
N CYS A 221 -5.93 -5.22 -13.44
CA CYS A 221 -5.83 -6.21 -12.37
C CYS A 221 -7.01 -7.19 -12.43
N ASN A 222 -6.82 -8.44 -12.01
CA ASN A 222 -7.94 -9.39 -11.87
C ASN A 222 -8.90 -8.90 -10.77
N THR A 223 -8.34 -8.38 -9.67
CA THR A 223 -9.10 -7.63 -8.68
C THR A 223 -8.39 -6.32 -8.35
N CYS A 224 -9.03 -5.16 -8.54
CA CYS A 224 -8.38 -3.88 -8.25
C CYS A 224 -8.20 -3.68 -6.74
N ILE A 225 -9.24 -3.91 -5.95
CA ILE A 225 -9.21 -3.83 -4.48
C ILE A 225 -9.92 -5.04 -3.87
N GLN A 226 -9.23 -5.74 -2.96
CA GLN A 226 -9.80 -6.83 -2.19
C GLN A 226 -9.54 -6.65 -0.69
N GLU A 227 -10.63 -6.59 0.09
CA GLU A 227 -10.60 -6.65 1.55
C GLU A 227 -11.29 -7.93 2.02
N GLU A 228 -10.53 -8.87 2.55
CA GLU A 228 -11.06 -10.10 3.12
C GLU A 228 -11.47 -9.90 4.58
N GLY A 229 -12.76 -9.94 4.85
CA GLY A 229 -13.30 -10.03 6.20
C GLY A 229 -13.68 -11.46 6.55
N ASP A 230 -13.37 -11.89 7.77
CA ASP A 230 -14.09 -13.01 8.38
C ASP A 230 -15.28 -12.44 9.16
N SER A 231 -16.51 -12.88 8.87
CA SER A 231 -17.70 -12.55 9.65
C SER A 231 -17.56 -12.79 11.17
N LYS A 232 -16.70 -13.71 11.59
CA LYS A 232 -16.47 -14.11 12.98
C LYS A 232 -15.43 -13.27 13.70
N TYR A 233 -14.44 -12.78 12.97
CA TYR A 233 -13.29 -12.08 13.57
C TYR A 233 -13.14 -10.63 13.11
N GLY A 234 -13.75 -10.27 11.97
CA GLY A 234 -14.05 -8.93 11.44
C GLY A 234 -13.11 -7.82 11.89
N ARG A 235 -12.00 -7.64 11.18
CA ARG A 235 -10.92 -6.73 11.60
C ARG A 235 -10.41 -5.79 10.52
N ILE A 236 -11.12 -5.75 9.40
CA ILE A 236 -10.95 -4.71 8.40
C ILE A 236 -12.14 -3.79 8.58
N ASP A 237 -11.89 -2.60 9.12
CA ASP A 237 -12.94 -1.63 9.38
C ASP A 237 -12.47 -0.19 9.27
N ASP A 238 -13.45 0.72 9.14
CA ASP A 238 -13.25 2.18 9.16
C ASP A 238 -12.22 2.73 8.14
N ASN A 239 -11.82 1.92 7.15
CA ASN A 239 -10.99 2.37 6.04
C ASN A 239 -11.77 3.37 5.18
N VAL A 240 -11.06 4.41 4.74
CA VAL A 240 -11.59 5.49 3.91
C VAL A 240 -10.89 5.46 2.55
N TRP A 241 -11.67 5.30 1.50
CA TRP A 241 -11.20 5.11 0.14
C TRP A 241 -11.61 6.27 -0.75
N TYR A 242 -10.64 6.90 -1.40
CA TYR A 242 -10.81 7.81 -2.54
C TYR A 242 -10.06 7.19 -3.70
N VAL A 243 -10.79 6.49 -4.57
CA VAL A 243 -10.18 5.62 -5.57
C VAL A 243 -10.81 5.80 -6.94
N ASN A 244 -9.97 5.71 -7.96
CA ASN A 244 -10.41 5.47 -9.33
C ASN A 244 -10.00 4.05 -9.73
N VAL A 245 -10.96 3.20 -10.07
CA VAL A 245 -10.75 1.77 -10.32
C VAL A 245 -11.31 1.36 -11.66
N ASP A 246 -10.59 0.51 -12.38
CA ASP A 246 -10.93 0.10 -13.73
C ASP A 246 -10.74 -1.41 -13.91
N ALA A 247 -11.85 -2.13 -13.76
CA ALA A 247 -11.97 -3.56 -14.08
C ALA A 247 -11.96 -3.74 -15.60
N SER A 248 -10.80 -3.50 -16.21
CA SER A 248 -10.58 -3.38 -17.66
C SER A 248 -10.23 -4.70 -18.35
N ILE A 249 -10.06 -5.79 -17.59
CA ILE A 249 -9.78 -7.12 -18.14
C ILE A 249 -11.00 -8.03 -17.98
N PRO A 250 -11.22 -9.01 -18.88
CA PRO A 250 -12.37 -9.91 -18.79
C PRO A 250 -12.45 -10.63 -17.44
N ASP A 251 -13.66 -10.70 -16.90
CA ASP A 251 -14.00 -11.36 -15.62
C ASP A 251 -13.32 -10.73 -14.38
N SER A 252 -12.77 -9.51 -14.50
CA SER A 252 -12.19 -8.79 -13.38
C SER A 252 -13.21 -8.17 -12.44
N VAL A 253 -12.74 -7.86 -11.23
CA VAL A 253 -13.50 -7.20 -10.17
C VAL A 253 -12.83 -5.88 -9.81
N ALA A 254 -13.57 -4.78 -9.80
CA ALA A 254 -13.03 -3.50 -9.35
C ALA A 254 -12.90 -3.50 -7.82
N ILE A 255 -13.99 -3.74 -7.10
CA ILE A 255 -13.99 -3.75 -5.64
C ILE A 255 -14.63 -5.02 -5.12
N ARG A 256 -13.92 -5.72 -4.25
CA ARG A 256 -14.41 -6.86 -3.48
C ARG A 256 -14.13 -6.60 -2.00
N THR A 257 -15.17 -6.49 -1.17
CA THR A 257 -14.96 -6.16 0.24
C THR A 257 -15.90 -6.95 1.16
N ALA A 258 -15.34 -7.46 2.24
CA ALA A 258 -16.04 -7.95 3.42
C ALA A 258 -15.80 -7.05 4.65
N ALA A 259 -15.26 -5.84 4.45
CA ALA A 259 -14.99 -4.88 5.51
C ALA A 259 -16.29 -4.32 6.13
N ILE A 260 -16.15 -3.76 7.33
CA ILE A 260 -17.25 -3.13 8.06
C ILE A 260 -16.99 -1.65 8.25
N HIS A 261 -18.01 -0.81 8.24
CA HIS A 261 -17.87 0.65 8.41
C HIS A 261 -16.95 1.36 7.39
N GLY A 262 -16.64 0.72 6.26
CA GLY A 262 -15.83 1.32 5.20
C GLY A 262 -16.54 2.50 4.55
N LYS A 263 -15.79 3.55 4.22
CA LYS A 263 -16.28 4.72 3.49
C LYS A 263 -15.59 4.80 2.15
N TRP A 264 -16.36 4.83 1.08
CA TRP A 264 -15.83 4.75 -0.27
C TRP A 264 -16.35 5.90 -1.11
N TYR A 265 -15.41 6.57 -1.77
CA TYR A 265 -15.63 7.47 -2.88
C TYR A 265 -14.95 6.85 -4.09
N VAL A 266 -15.76 6.33 -5.01
CA VAL A 266 -15.33 5.49 -6.13
C VAL A 266 -15.63 6.20 -7.44
N ILE A 267 -14.57 6.45 -8.21
CA ILE A 267 -14.67 6.78 -9.62
C ILE A 267 -14.44 5.48 -10.39
N MET A 268 -15.44 5.02 -11.12
CA MET A 268 -15.31 3.84 -11.98
C MET A 268 -14.73 4.25 -13.32
N GLY A 269 -13.61 3.64 -13.70
CA GLY A 269 -13.06 3.68 -15.05
C GLY A 269 -14.05 3.12 -16.06
N THR A 270 -14.11 3.74 -17.24
CA THR A 270 -15.13 3.45 -18.27
C THR A 270 -14.59 2.59 -19.42
N PHE A 271 -13.39 2.03 -19.29
CA PHE A 271 -12.78 1.23 -20.36
C PHE A 271 -13.42 -0.16 -20.43
N HIS A 272 -14.50 -0.25 -21.21
CA HIS A 272 -15.06 -1.50 -21.73
C HIS A 272 -15.63 -2.45 -20.67
N PHE A 273 -16.68 -1.98 -19.99
CA PHE A 273 -17.46 -2.82 -19.10
C PHE A 273 -18.42 -3.71 -19.91
N GLU A 274 -17.97 -4.87 -20.38
CA GLU A 274 -18.77 -5.80 -21.21
C GLU A 274 -19.79 -6.63 -20.40
N GLY A 275 -20.19 -6.17 -19.20
CA GLY A 275 -21.16 -6.83 -18.33
C GLY A 275 -20.68 -8.12 -17.66
N LYS A 276 -19.50 -8.65 -18.02
CA LYS A 276 -18.86 -9.80 -17.35
C LYS A 276 -18.05 -9.38 -16.11
N ASN A 277 -17.43 -8.21 -16.18
CA ASN A 277 -16.65 -7.65 -15.09
C ASN A 277 -17.59 -7.21 -13.97
N LYS A 278 -17.11 -7.14 -12.73
CA LYS A 278 -17.90 -6.73 -11.56
C LYS A 278 -17.37 -5.43 -10.98
N ALA A 279 -18.23 -4.43 -10.84
CA ALA A 279 -17.83 -3.16 -10.24
C ALA A 279 -17.69 -3.31 -8.72
N LEU A 280 -18.61 -4.06 -8.12
CA LEU A 280 -18.65 -4.27 -6.68
C LEU A 280 -19.11 -5.69 -6.34
N ILE A 281 -18.41 -6.33 -5.42
CA ILE A 281 -18.85 -7.53 -4.72
C ILE A 281 -18.79 -7.25 -3.22
N LEU A 282 -19.95 -7.27 -2.56
CA LEU A 282 -20.02 -7.26 -1.10
C LEU A 282 -20.03 -8.71 -0.61
N ASP A 283 -18.91 -9.14 -0.04
CA ASP A 283 -18.75 -10.50 0.48
C ASP A 283 -19.43 -10.68 1.85
N PRO A 284 -19.70 -11.93 2.27
CA PRO A 284 -20.27 -12.23 3.59
C PRO A 284 -19.52 -11.53 4.73
N GLY A 285 -20.26 -10.82 5.58
CA GLY A 285 -19.70 -10.06 6.69
C GLY A 285 -19.62 -8.55 6.43
N ALA A 286 -19.65 -8.11 5.17
CA ALA A 286 -19.73 -6.68 4.83
C ALA A 286 -20.97 -6.03 5.45
N ARG A 287 -20.79 -4.95 6.22
CA ARG A 287 -21.91 -4.24 6.85
C ARG A 287 -21.55 -2.81 7.21
N TYR A 288 -22.55 -1.94 7.26
CA TYR A 288 -22.40 -0.52 7.58
C TYR A 288 -21.47 0.26 6.66
N ASN A 289 -21.18 -0.26 5.46
CA ASN A 289 -20.38 0.46 4.48
C ASN A 289 -21.21 1.59 3.84
N VAL A 290 -20.55 2.71 3.51
CA VAL A 290 -21.13 3.78 2.70
C VAL A 290 -20.30 3.91 1.44
N ILE A 291 -20.90 3.62 0.29
CA ILE A 291 -20.22 3.54 -1.01
C ILE A 291 -20.83 4.56 -1.97
N GLU A 292 -20.14 5.68 -2.18
CA GLU A 292 -20.47 6.65 -3.21
C GLU A 292 -19.76 6.28 -4.52
N MET A 293 -20.51 6.12 -5.61
CA MET A 293 -19.97 5.63 -6.89
C MET A 293 -20.38 6.49 -8.08
N HIS A 294 -19.40 6.78 -8.94
CA HIS A 294 -19.56 7.56 -10.16
C HIS A 294 -18.82 6.90 -11.35
N PRO A 295 -19.48 6.55 -12.49
CA PRO A 295 -20.93 6.62 -12.73
C PRO A 295 -21.78 5.76 -11.78
N PRO A 296 -23.11 5.90 -11.81
CA PRO A 296 -24.03 5.10 -10.99
C PRO A 296 -23.80 3.59 -11.10
N ILE A 297 -23.93 2.88 -9.98
CA ILE A 297 -23.74 1.41 -9.91
C ILE A 297 -24.70 0.64 -10.83
N GLU A 298 -25.85 1.21 -11.17
CA GLU A 298 -26.85 0.61 -12.06
C GLU A 298 -26.34 0.46 -13.50
N GLU A 299 -25.26 1.14 -13.87
CA GLU A 299 -24.59 1.00 -15.17
C GLU A 299 -23.62 -0.21 -15.20
N PHE A 300 -23.40 -0.86 -14.05
CA PHE A 300 -22.41 -1.92 -13.89
C PHE A 300 -23.01 -3.20 -13.28
N ALA A 301 -22.38 -4.33 -13.58
CA ALA A 301 -22.69 -5.58 -12.87
C ALA A 301 -22.08 -5.56 -11.47
N TRP A 302 -22.85 -5.97 -10.47
CA TRP A 302 -22.42 -6.03 -9.07
C TRP A 302 -23.19 -7.10 -8.29
N GLU A 303 -22.68 -7.46 -7.12
CA GLU A 303 -23.25 -8.51 -6.26
C GLU A 303 -23.29 -8.08 -4.79
N ASN A 304 -24.38 -8.43 -4.11
CA ASN A 304 -24.50 -8.27 -2.67
C ASN A 304 -24.70 -9.63 -2.00
N ASN A 305 -23.58 -10.23 -1.57
CA ASN A 305 -23.53 -11.49 -0.85
C ASN A 305 -23.33 -11.27 0.67
N SER A 306 -23.46 -10.04 1.13
CA SER A 306 -23.08 -9.65 2.49
C SER A 306 -23.91 -10.29 3.60
N GLY A 307 -25.14 -10.69 3.30
CA GLY A 307 -26.13 -11.11 4.29
C GLY A 307 -26.60 -9.97 5.20
N SER A 308 -26.34 -8.71 4.84
CA SER A 308 -26.74 -7.51 5.59
C SER A 308 -27.33 -6.44 4.67
N ASP A 309 -28.40 -5.80 5.14
CA ASP A 309 -29.07 -4.66 4.49
C ASP A 309 -28.51 -3.30 4.94
N THR A 310 -27.46 -3.30 5.77
CA THR A 310 -26.89 -2.09 6.37
C THR A 310 -25.89 -1.35 5.48
N ASN A 311 -25.50 -1.95 4.35
CA ASN A 311 -24.62 -1.32 3.38
C ASN A 311 -25.42 -0.32 2.54
N VAL A 312 -24.91 0.91 2.42
CA VAL A 312 -25.55 1.98 1.67
C VAL A 312 -24.71 2.25 0.42
N ILE A 313 -25.32 2.09 -0.75
CA ILE A 313 -24.72 2.51 -2.03
C ILE A 313 -25.40 3.80 -2.48
N LEU A 314 -24.61 4.85 -2.62
CA LEU A 314 -25.03 6.16 -3.08
C LEU A 314 -24.58 6.30 -4.54
N SER A 315 -25.53 6.42 -5.44
CA SER A 315 -25.29 6.72 -6.85
C SER A 315 -26.03 8.01 -7.22
N ALA A 316 -25.32 8.95 -7.82
CA ALA A 316 -25.95 10.13 -8.41
C ALA A 316 -25.89 9.97 -9.92
N LYS A 317 -27.06 9.89 -10.57
CA LYS A 317 -27.12 10.05 -12.03
C LYS A 317 -26.49 11.39 -12.36
N GLN A 318 -25.43 11.38 -13.17
CA GLN A 318 -24.95 12.61 -13.79
C GLN A 318 -26.16 13.26 -14.46
N GLN A 319 -26.55 14.45 -13.98
CA GLN A 319 -27.46 15.26 -14.78
C GLN A 319 -26.76 15.44 -16.14
N PRO A 320 -27.43 15.16 -17.26
CA PRO A 320 -26.83 15.37 -18.56
C PRO A 320 -26.32 16.80 -18.56
N PHE A 321 -25.00 16.99 -18.68
CA PHE A 321 -24.44 18.30 -18.93
C PHE A 321 -25.20 18.84 -20.13
N PHE A 322 -26.01 19.87 -19.91
CA PHE A 322 -26.65 20.59 -20.99
C PHE A 322 -25.54 20.91 -21.98
N ARG A 323 -25.58 20.26 -23.14
CA ARG A 323 -24.80 20.70 -24.29
C ARG A 323 -25.24 22.14 -24.50
N MET A 324 -24.43 23.10 -24.08
CA MET A 324 -24.61 24.47 -24.52
C MET A 324 -24.46 24.39 -26.05
N ALA A 325 -25.60 24.60 -26.71
CA ALA A 325 -25.71 24.68 -28.16
C ALA A 325 -24.88 25.84 -28.71
#